data_AF-A0A093E8M0-F1
#
_entry.id   AF-A0A093E8M0-F1
#
_cell.length_a   1.000
_cell.length_b   1.000
_cell.length_c   1.000
_cell.angle_alpha   90.00
_cell.angle_beta   90.00
_cell.angle_gamma   90.00
#
_symmetry.space_group_name_H-M   'P 1'
#
loop_
_entity.id
_entity.type
_entity.pdbx_description
1 polymer ?
#
loop_
_entity_poly.entity_id
_entity_poly.type
_entity_poly.pdbx_seq_one_letter_code
_entity_poly.pdbx_strand_id
1 'polypeptide(L)'
;MIRSPNLDSFVCCAVCSRIVPPPPSNSTFDRIREYKPFRTRYYTHRDILEIGADIQQKQHRKKEAEIQECIEKMKEELWSQAEMHKEDAVDKALKEAAANHSAFVEDLKQKLRKELREEVRKAKAEMQQYMEEQRKRDAEAAEQRMAHRLQRALMECAQEKMEAVAEARKQEREAALKEAARQHREHLDQLKEESMLAEELYRKSIEQLKKEKCQEIDIALSVTQKENQTETEKQLKEAETLHLQELEKVTVTLKAAEEQVKTLTQKLEEMTDWKDSLETEIQATRQAFQKYIDATFPNLSPGQADFILPFRKAFQQKDTPVEAEDSDKE
;
A
#
# COMPACT_ATOMS: atom_id res chain seq x y z
N MET A 1 158.37 13.38 -81.08
CA MET A 1 159.61 14.16 -80.98
C MET A 1 160.40 13.60 -79.80
N ILE A 2 161.51 12.91 -80.07
CA ILE A 2 162.40 12.33 -79.06
C ILE A 2 163.33 13.46 -78.59
N ARG A 3 163.41 13.73 -77.27
CA ARG A 3 164.32 14.74 -76.70
C ARG A 3 165.46 14.03 -75.97
N SER A 4 166.68 14.24 -76.46
CA SER A 4 167.95 13.84 -75.84
C SER A 4 168.57 15.05 -75.11
N PRO A 5 169.31 14.89 -74.00
CA PRO A 5 169.58 15.99 -73.06
C PRO A 5 170.77 16.92 -73.37
N ASN A 6 171.44 16.85 -74.53
CA ASN A 6 172.74 17.55 -74.72
C ASN A 6 172.86 18.50 -75.93
N LEU A 7 171.76 18.96 -76.55
CA LEU A 7 171.80 19.98 -77.62
C LEU A 7 170.56 20.89 -77.53
N ASP A 8 170.76 22.11 -77.03
CA ASP A 8 169.70 23.05 -76.61
C ASP A 8 169.24 24.04 -77.70
N SER A 9 169.33 23.69 -78.98
CA SER A 9 168.69 24.46 -80.05
C SER A 9 168.65 23.66 -81.35
N PHE A 10 167.57 23.86 -82.12
CA PHE A 10 167.27 23.31 -83.45
C PHE A 10 166.51 21.97 -83.50
N VAL A 11 165.26 22.05 -83.98
CA VAL A 11 164.36 20.92 -84.24
C VAL A 11 164.30 20.68 -85.75
N CYS A 12 164.69 19.48 -86.19
CA CYS A 12 164.65 19.07 -87.60
C CYS A 12 163.23 18.61 -87.99
N CYS A 13 162.66 19.16 -89.07
CA CYS A 13 161.37 18.74 -89.61
C CYS A 13 161.55 17.45 -90.45
N ALA A 14 160.86 16.38 -90.06
CA ALA A 14 161.00 15.02 -90.58
C ALA A 14 160.51 14.79 -92.02
N VAL A 15 160.18 15.85 -92.79
CA VAL A 15 159.63 15.73 -94.15
C VAL A 15 160.46 16.49 -95.20
N CYS A 16 161.35 17.41 -94.83
CA CYS A 16 162.02 18.27 -95.83
C CYS A 16 163.44 18.77 -95.53
N SER A 17 164.17 18.20 -94.55
CA SER A 17 165.62 18.41 -94.31
C SER A 17 166.14 19.87 -94.31
N ARG A 18 165.25 20.86 -94.18
CA ARG A 18 165.58 22.28 -94.01
C ARG A 18 165.59 22.60 -92.52
N ILE A 19 166.72 23.12 -92.06
CA ILE A 19 166.91 23.65 -90.71
C ILE A 19 165.96 24.86 -90.56
N VAL A 20 164.89 24.68 -89.78
CA VAL A 20 164.00 25.78 -89.40
C VAL A 20 164.64 26.49 -88.22
N PRO A 21 164.98 27.79 -88.31
CA PRO A 21 165.52 28.53 -87.18
C PRO A 21 164.52 28.51 -86.01
N PRO A 22 164.98 28.53 -84.75
CA PRO A 22 164.10 28.62 -83.60
C PRO A 22 163.16 29.83 -83.75
N PRO A 23 161.93 29.74 -83.21
CA PRO A 23 161.03 30.89 -83.19
C PRO A 23 161.79 32.10 -82.60
N PRO A 24 161.72 33.27 -83.25
CA PRO A 24 162.47 34.44 -82.82
C PRO A 24 162.20 34.72 -81.33
N SER A 25 163.24 35.06 -80.57
CA SER A 25 163.08 35.55 -79.19
C SER A 25 162.09 36.72 -79.14
N ASN A 26 161.42 36.95 -78.00
CA ASN A 26 160.48 38.09 -77.85
C ASN A 26 161.10 39.42 -78.33
N SER A 27 162.39 39.64 -78.07
CA SER A 27 163.13 40.82 -78.56
C SER A 27 163.18 40.95 -80.09
N THR A 28 163.20 39.84 -80.80
CA THR A 28 163.21 39.78 -82.27
C THR A 28 161.79 39.94 -82.84
N PHE A 29 160.76 39.43 -82.14
CA PHE A 29 159.36 39.73 -82.47
C PHE A 29 159.04 41.22 -82.27
N ASP A 30 159.61 41.85 -81.24
CA ASP A 30 159.44 43.28 -81.00
C ASP A 30 160.08 44.12 -82.13
N ARG A 31 161.25 43.73 -82.66
CA ARG A 31 161.84 44.33 -83.88
C ARG A 31 161.00 44.13 -85.14
N ILE A 32 160.36 42.96 -85.33
CA ILE A 32 159.45 42.71 -86.46
C ILE A 32 158.18 43.55 -86.33
N ARG A 33 157.71 43.80 -85.09
CA ARG A 33 156.60 44.73 -84.79
C ARG A 33 156.96 46.20 -85.05
N GLU A 34 158.24 46.55 -85.08
CA GLU A 34 158.72 47.89 -85.48
C GLU A 34 158.82 48.08 -87.01
N TYR A 35 158.81 47.00 -87.80
CA TYR A 35 158.79 47.06 -89.27
C TYR A 35 157.45 47.65 -89.76
N LYS A 36 157.51 48.86 -90.34
CA LYS A 36 156.34 49.70 -90.69
C LYS A 36 155.15 48.92 -91.31
N PRO A 37 155.33 48.09 -92.35
CA PRO A 37 154.21 47.34 -92.94
C PRO A 37 153.54 46.33 -92.00
N PHE A 38 154.30 45.73 -91.09
CA PHE A 38 153.80 44.71 -90.16
C PHE A 38 153.09 45.35 -88.96
N ARG A 39 153.60 46.50 -88.48
CA ARG A 39 152.95 47.32 -87.46
C ARG A 39 151.53 47.69 -87.91
N THR A 40 151.39 48.25 -89.11
CA THR A 40 150.08 48.65 -89.61
C THR A 40 149.13 47.46 -89.72
N ARG A 41 149.57 46.33 -90.29
CA ARG A 41 148.73 45.12 -90.40
C ARG A 41 148.30 44.54 -89.05
N TYR A 42 149.23 44.40 -88.10
CA TYR A 42 148.93 43.80 -86.79
C TYR A 42 147.96 44.64 -85.98
N TYR A 43 148.16 45.96 -85.92
CA TYR A 43 147.24 46.86 -85.22
C TYR A 43 145.89 46.93 -85.94
N THR A 44 145.84 46.95 -87.28
CA THR A 44 144.55 46.88 -87.98
C THR A 44 143.79 45.57 -87.76
N HIS A 45 144.47 44.41 -87.69
CA HIS A 45 143.79 43.14 -87.38
C HIS A 45 143.31 43.08 -85.94
N ARG A 46 144.09 43.62 -84.99
CA ARG A 46 143.67 43.74 -83.59
C ARG A 46 142.45 44.65 -83.47
N ASP A 47 142.45 45.80 -84.13
CA ASP A 47 141.33 46.73 -84.13
C ASP A 47 140.07 46.08 -84.76
N ILE A 48 140.22 45.32 -85.85
CA ILE A 48 139.09 44.58 -86.45
C ILE A 48 138.54 43.50 -85.50
N LEU A 49 139.41 42.77 -84.79
CA LEU A 49 138.99 41.75 -83.82
C LEU A 49 138.33 42.37 -82.58
N GLU A 50 138.83 43.51 -82.11
CA GLU A 50 138.27 44.26 -80.98
C GLU A 50 136.90 44.85 -81.34
N ILE A 51 136.77 45.44 -82.54
CA ILE A 51 135.48 45.88 -83.10
C ILE A 51 134.53 44.68 -83.28
N GLY A 52 135.03 43.53 -83.75
CA GLY A 52 134.24 42.30 -83.91
C GLY A 52 133.73 41.76 -82.57
N ALA A 53 134.58 41.76 -81.54
CA ALA A 53 134.23 41.35 -80.18
C ALA A 53 133.20 42.31 -79.56
N ASP A 54 133.36 43.62 -79.75
CA ASP A 54 132.39 44.63 -79.30
C ASP A 54 131.03 44.50 -79.99
N ILE A 55 131.02 44.26 -81.31
CA ILE A 55 129.78 44.00 -82.07
C ILE A 55 129.12 42.72 -81.57
N GLN A 56 129.90 41.64 -81.36
CA GLN A 56 129.38 40.38 -80.85
C GLN A 56 128.83 40.52 -79.44
N GLN A 57 129.51 41.25 -78.55
CA GLN A 57 129.03 41.50 -77.19
C GLN A 57 127.77 42.37 -77.19
N LYS A 58 127.70 43.40 -78.04
CA LYS A 58 126.47 44.20 -78.20
C LYS A 58 125.32 43.35 -78.74
N GLN A 59 125.57 42.45 -79.69
CA GLN A 59 124.55 41.52 -80.18
C GLN A 59 124.11 40.52 -79.10
N HIS A 60 125.05 40.02 -78.30
CA HIS A 60 124.74 39.12 -77.18
C HIS A 60 123.85 39.81 -76.14
N ARG A 61 124.22 41.03 -75.72
CA ARG A 61 123.41 41.83 -74.78
C ARG A 61 122.02 42.15 -75.32
N LYS A 62 121.90 42.44 -76.62
CA LYS A 62 120.59 42.64 -77.26
C LYS A 62 119.73 41.38 -77.22
N LYS A 63 120.30 40.23 -77.59
CA LYS A 63 119.61 38.93 -77.53
C LYS A 63 119.23 38.54 -76.11
N GLU A 64 120.10 38.78 -75.14
CA GLU A 64 119.79 38.54 -73.72
C GLU A 64 118.66 39.44 -73.23
N ALA A 65 118.65 40.72 -73.62
CA ALA A 65 117.56 41.63 -73.28
C ALA A 65 116.23 41.19 -73.93
N GLU A 66 116.24 40.77 -75.19
CA GLU A 66 115.08 40.21 -75.89
C GLU A 66 114.56 38.92 -75.22
N ILE A 67 115.47 38.02 -74.83
CA ILE A 67 115.12 36.81 -74.07
C ILE A 67 114.52 37.17 -72.72
N GLN A 68 115.11 38.13 -72.00
CA GLN A 68 114.61 38.56 -70.70
C GLN A 68 113.23 39.20 -70.83
N GLU A 69 113.01 40.04 -71.83
CA GLU A 69 111.71 40.64 -72.12
C GLU A 69 110.66 39.57 -72.45
N CYS A 70 111.01 38.57 -73.27
CA CYS A 70 110.14 37.43 -73.54
C CYS A 70 109.82 36.61 -72.27
N ILE A 71 110.81 36.39 -71.39
CA ILE A 71 110.61 35.69 -70.12
C ILE A 71 109.66 36.48 -69.21
N GLU A 72 109.83 37.79 -69.09
CA GLU A 72 108.92 38.61 -68.26
C GLU A 72 107.50 38.63 -68.83
N LYS A 73 107.33 38.77 -70.16
CA LYS A 73 106.00 38.64 -70.79
C LYS A 73 105.36 37.28 -70.52
N MET A 74 106.11 36.19 -70.68
CA MET A 74 105.62 34.84 -70.36
C MET A 74 105.27 34.68 -68.87
N LYS A 75 106.05 35.28 -67.96
CA LYS A 75 105.72 35.27 -66.52
C LYS A 75 104.42 36.00 -66.25
N GLU A 76 104.22 37.19 -66.81
CA GLU A 76 102.99 37.97 -66.64
C GLU A 76 101.77 37.21 -67.19
N GLU A 77 101.88 36.61 -68.38
CA GLU A 77 100.83 35.77 -68.96
C GLU A 77 100.51 34.56 -68.08
N LEU A 78 101.53 33.86 -67.58
CA LEU A 78 101.36 32.73 -66.66
C LEU A 78 100.72 33.16 -65.33
N TRP A 79 101.11 34.31 -64.79
CA TRP A 79 100.49 34.87 -63.58
C TRP A 79 99.03 35.23 -63.81
N SER A 80 98.70 35.85 -64.94
CA SER A 80 97.30 36.16 -65.31
C SER A 80 96.46 34.89 -65.46
N GLN A 81 96.99 33.86 -66.13
CA GLN A 81 96.31 32.56 -66.25
C GLN A 81 96.13 31.88 -64.89
N ALA A 82 97.16 31.90 -64.04
CA ALA A 82 97.08 31.35 -62.69
C ALA A 82 96.04 32.07 -61.84
N GLU A 83 95.94 33.40 -61.95
CA GLU A 83 94.95 34.19 -61.21
C GLU A 83 93.52 33.92 -61.71
N MET A 84 93.30 33.88 -63.03
CA MET A 84 92.01 33.48 -63.59
C MET A 84 91.60 32.07 -63.15
N HIS A 85 92.53 31.10 -63.15
CA HIS A 85 92.23 29.75 -62.68
C HIS A 85 91.91 29.68 -61.19
N LYS A 86 92.56 30.50 -60.34
CA LYS A 86 92.20 30.61 -58.93
C LYS A 86 90.82 31.22 -58.76
N GLU A 87 90.53 32.32 -59.45
CA GLU A 87 89.22 32.98 -59.41
C GLU A 87 88.11 32.02 -59.85
N ASP A 88 88.30 31.32 -60.98
CA ASP A 88 87.36 30.29 -61.46
C ASP A 88 87.17 29.15 -60.45
N ALA A 89 88.24 28.71 -59.79
CA ALA A 89 88.17 27.64 -58.78
C ALA A 89 87.45 28.11 -57.51
N VAL A 90 87.70 29.34 -57.07
CA VAL A 90 87.01 29.97 -55.92
C VAL A 90 85.53 30.16 -56.25
N ASP A 91 85.21 30.70 -57.42
CA ASP A 91 83.82 30.88 -57.86
C ASP A 91 83.06 29.56 -57.97
N LYS A 92 83.71 28.51 -58.50
CA LYS A 92 83.12 27.16 -58.52
C LYS A 92 82.90 26.63 -57.11
N ALA A 93 83.89 26.73 -56.23
CA ALA A 93 83.77 26.30 -54.84
C ALA A 93 82.67 27.06 -54.08
N LEU A 94 82.53 28.38 -54.30
CA LEU A 94 81.47 29.20 -53.71
C LEU A 94 80.09 28.81 -54.24
N LYS A 95 79.95 28.58 -55.55
CA LYS A 95 78.70 28.13 -56.17
C LYS A 95 78.29 26.75 -55.66
N GLU A 96 79.24 25.81 -55.57
CA GLU A 96 79.00 24.47 -55.03
C GLU A 96 78.65 24.51 -53.55
N ALA A 97 79.37 25.31 -52.74
CA ALA A 97 79.06 25.50 -51.33
C ALA A 97 77.68 26.11 -51.11
N ALA A 98 77.31 27.12 -51.90
CA ALA A 98 75.98 27.73 -51.86
C ALA A 98 74.88 26.74 -52.28
N ALA A 99 75.10 25.96 -53.34
CA ALA A 99 74.17 24.93 -53.79
C ALA A 99 73.97 23.84 -52.72
N ASN A 100 75.06 23.30 -52.17
CA ASN A 100 75.02 22.31 -51.10
C ASN A 100 74.33 22.83 -49.83
N HIS A 101 74.64 24.09 -49.44
CA HIS A 101 73.98 24.72 -48.30
C HIS A 101 72.48 24.90 -48.56
N SER A 102 72.09 25.39 -49.74
CA SER A 102 70.68 25.56 -50.09
C SER A 102 69.91 24.24 -50.09
N ALA A 103 70.51 23.17 -50.63
CA ALA A 103 69.93 21.83 -50.63
C ALA A 103 69.76 21.29 -49.20
N PHE A 104 70.78 21.45 -48.35
CA PHE A 104 70.72 21.07 -46.95
C PHE A 104 69.64 21.83 -46.17
N VAL A 105 69.51 23.15 -46.41
CA VAL A 105 68.47 23.98 -45.78
C VAL A 105 67.08 23.54 -46.22
N GLU A 106 66.86 23.22 -47.50
CA GLU A 106 65.58 22.71 -47.98
C GLU A 106 65.25 21.32 -47.41
N ASP A 107 66.23 20.42 -47.32
CA ASP A 107 66.05 19.11 -46.67
C ASP A 107 65.68 19.26 -45.20
N LEU A 108 66.35 20.16 -44.46
CA LEU A 108 65.99 20.46 -43.07
C LEU A 108 64.58 21.04 -42.95
N LYS A 109 64.20 21.98 -43.81
CA LYS A 109 62.83 22.52 -43.84
C LYS A 109 61.80 21.43 -44.10
N GLN A 110 62.09 20.48 -45.00
CA GLN A 110 61.18 19.37 -45.26
C GLN A 110 61.05 18.40 -44.07
N LYS A 111 62.16 18.08 -43.40
CA LYS A 111 62.15 17.25 -42.18
C LYS A 111 61.34 17.92 -41.06
N LEU A 112 61.62 19.18 -40.77
CA LEU A 112 60.88 19.96 -39.76
C LEU A 112 59.40 20.08 -40.12
N ARG A 113 59.04 20.26 -41.39
CA ARG A 113 57.63 20.27 -41.82
C ARG A 113 56.94 18.93 -41.60
N LYS A 114 57.64 17.80 -41.78
CA LYS A 114 57.07 16.46 -41.53
C LYS A 114 56.87 16.24 -40.03
N GLU A 115 57.89 16.51 -39.21
CA GLU A 115 57.81 16.42 -37.75
C GLU A 115 56.70 17.31 -37.19
N LEU A 116 56.61 18.57 -37.64
CA LEU A 116 55.56 19.48 -37.20
C LEU A 116 54.16 18.96 -37.58
N ARG A 117 53.99 18.35 -38.77
CA ARG A 117 52.71 17.76 -39.17
C ARG A 117 52.35 16.55 -38.30
N GLU A 118 53.32 15.72 -37.93
CA GLU A 118 53.12 14.57 -37.07
C GLU A 118 52.76 14.99 -35.64
N GLU A 119 53.49 15.96 -35.06
CA GLU A 119 53.20 16.49 -33.73
C GLU A 119 51.84 17.20 -33.69
N VAL A 120 51.50 17.99 -34.72
CA VAL A 120 50.15 18.57 -34.82
C VAL A 120 49.08 17.48 -34.93
N ARG A 121 49.34 16.37 -35.63
CA ARG A 121 48.40 15.25 -35.73
C ARG A 121 48.25 14.54 -34.37
N LYS A 122 49.34 14.31 -33.64
CA LYS A 122 49.31 13.71 -32.29
C LYS A 122 48.53 14.60 -31.32
N ALA A 123 48.87 15.89 -31.24
CA ALA A 123 48.18 16.85 -30.39
C ALA A 123 46.68 16.95 -30.72
N LYS A 124 46.30 16.90 -32.00
CA LYS A 124 44.88 16.85 -32.41
C LYS A 124 44.19 15.57 -31.94
N ALA A 125 44.85 14.42 -32.04
CA ALA A 125 44.29 13.15 -31.60
C ALA A 125 44.11 13.11 -30.08
N GLU A 126 45.11 13.56 -29.32
CA GLU A 126 45.04 13.68 -27.85
C GLU A 126 43.93 14.65 -27.42
N MET A 127 43.82 15.80 -28.09
CA MET A 127 42.74 16.74 -27.84
C MET A 127 41.36 16.12 -28.11
N GLN A 128 41.21 15.38 -29.22
CA GLN A 128 39.95 14.68 -29.53
C GLN A 128 39.60 13.64 -28.46
N GLN A 129 40.57 12.82 -28.04
CA GLN A 129 40.38 11.83 -26.98
C GLN A 129 39.98 12.49 -25.66
N TYR A 130 40.68 13.55 -25.26
CA TYR A 130 40.34 14.31 -24.06
C TYR A 130 38.91 14.87 -24.11
N MET A 131 38.50 15.44 -25.25
CA MET A 131 37.15 15.95 -25.43
C MET A 131 36.09 14.85 -25.40
N GLU A 132 36.38 13.66 -25.94
CA GLU A 132 35.50 12.49 -25.86
C GLU A 132 35.36 11.98 -24.43
N GLU A 133 36.47 11.87 -23.69
CA GLU A 133 36.43 11.49 -22.27
C GLU A 133 35.61 12.48 -21.45
N GLN A 134 35.79 13.77 -21.68
CA GLN A 134 35.05 14.79 -20.95
C GLN A 134 33.55 14.71 -21.26
N ARG A 135 33.19 14.49 -22.54
CA ARG A 135 31.79 14.25 -22.93
C ARG A 135 31.22 12.99 -22.27
N LYS A 136 32.00 11.91 -22.17
CA LYS A 136 31.58 10.68 -21.46
C LYS A 136 31.33 10.95 -19.98
N ARG A 137 32.26 11.62 -19.29
CA ARG A 137 32.11 12.01 -17.87
C ARG A 137 30.87 12.86 -17.65
N ASP A 138 30.62 13.84 -18.53
CA ASP A 138 29.45 14.72 -18.43
C ASP A 138 28.15 13.96 -18.69
N ALA A 139 28.14 13.03 -19.66
CA ALA A 139 27.01 12.16 -19.96
C ALA A 139 26.70 11.21 -18.79
N GLU A 140 27.70 10.50 -18.26
CA GLU A 140 27.56 9.62 -17.10
C GLU A 140 27.04 10.38 -15.87
N ALA A 141 27.58 11.58 -15.60
CA ALA A 141 27.11 12.41 -14.51
C ALA A 141 25.66 12.88 -14.73
N ALA A 142 25.25 13.17 -15.98
CA ALA A 142 23.87 13.50 -16.31
C ALA A 142 22.94 12.30 -16.12
N GLU A 143 23.33 11.11 -16.57
CA GLU A 143 22.59 9.86 -16.39
C GLU A 143 22.40 9.53 -14.91
N GLN A 144 23.44 9.65 -14.09
CA GLN A 144 23.34 9.45 -12.64
C GLN A 144 22.36 10.43 -11.99
N ARG A 145 22.41 11.72 -12.38
CA ARG A 145 21.44 12.72 -11.89
C ARG A 145 20.02 12.39 -12.31
N MET A 146 19.82 11.93 -13.55
CA MET A 146 18.49 11.51 -14.03
C MET A 146 18.00 10.25 -13.31
N ALA A 147 18.84 9.23 -13.15
CA ALA A 147 18.53 8.00 -12.44
C ALA A 147 18.10 8.28 -10.99
N HIS A 148 18.83 9.14 -10.28
CA HIS A 148 18.48 9.56 -8.93
C HIS A 148 17.13 10.29 -8.86
N ARG A 149 16.84 11.18 -9.82
CA ARG A 149 15.54 11.86 -9.92
C ARG A 149 14.41 10.88 -10.21
N LEU A 150 14.62 9.95 -11.12
CA LEU A 150 13.64 8.91 -11.44
C LEU A 150 13.37 8.03 -10.22
N GLN A 151 14.40 7.61 -9.49
CA GLN A 151 14.24 6.82 -8.27
C GLN A 151 13.45 7.58 -7.20
N ARG A 152 13.72 8.87 -6.99
CA ARG A 152 12.93 9.71 -6.07
C ARG A 152 11.47 9.81 -6.50
N ALA A 153 11.21 10.13 -7.76
CA ALA A 153 9.85 10.23 -8.29
C ALA A 153 9.08 8.91 -8.18
N LEU A 154 9.75 7.76 -8.37
CA LEU A 154 9.17 6.44 -8.17
C LEU A 154 8.82 6.18 -6.69
N MET A 155 9.68 6.59 -5.75
CA MET A 155 9.41 6.48 -4.32
C MET A 155 8.23 7.36 -3.89
N GLU A 156 8.20 8.61 -4.37
CA GLU A 156 7.11 9.57 -4.11
C GLU A 156 5.78 9.01 -4.66
N CYS A 157 5.75 8.55 -5.92
CA CYS A 157 4.58 7.93 -6.51
C CYS A 157 4.13 6.65 -5.78
N ALA A 158 5.07 5.83 -5.31
CA ALA A 158 4.74 4.65 -4.50
C ALA A 158 4.11 5.04 -3.15
N GLN A 159 4.60 6.11 -2.52
CA GLN A 159 4.04 6.64 -1.29
C GLN A 159 2.64 7.22 -1.52
N GLU A 160 2.47 8.07 -2.53
CA GLU A 160 1.16 8.65 -2.92
C GLU A 160 0.14 7.54 -3.22
N LYS A 161 0.56 6.48 -3.92
CA LYS A 161 -0.29 5.30 -4.17
C LYS A 161 -0.70 4.62 -2.86
N MET A 162 0.22 4.44 -1.92
CA MET A 162 -0.09 3.82 -0.62
C MET A 162 -1.08 4.67 0.18
N GLU A 163 -0.87 5.99 0.21
CA GLU A 163 -1.76 6.95 0.88
C GLU A 163 -3.16 6.94 0.24
N ALA A 164 -3.25 7.01 -1.08
CA ALA A 164 -4.52 6.95 -1.81
C ALA A 164 -5.28 5.63 -1.56
N VAL A 165 -4.57 4.49 -1.54
CA VAL A 165 -5.18 3.18 -1.22
C VAL A 165 -5.63 3.12 0.24
N ALA A 166 -4.85 3.69 1.18
CA ALA A 166 -5.22 3.74 2.58
C ALA A 166 -6.47 4.60 2.82
N GLU A 167 -6.56 5.76 2.17
CA GLU A 167 -7.73 6.63 2.19
C GLU A 167 -8.97 5.95 1.59
N ALA A 168 -8.83 5.32 0.42
CA ALA A 168 -9.92 4.57 -0.20
C ALA A 168 -10.43 3.45 0.71
N ARG A 169 -9.52 2.66 1.30
CA ARG A 169 -9.89 1.61 2.27
C ARG A 169 -10.55 2.16 3.53
N LYS A 170 -10.14 3.33 4.00
CA LYS A 170 -10.78 3.98 5.16
C LYS A 170 -12.21 4.39 4.81
N GLN A 171 -12.41 4.99 3.64
CA GLN A 171 -13.74 5.36 3.15
C GLN A 171 -14.64 4.14 2.95
N GLU A 172 -14.12 3.05 2.37
CA GLU A 172 -14.84 1.77 2.22
C GLU A 172 -15.26 1.21 3.59
N ARG A 173 -14.37 1.22 4.59
CA ARG A 173 -14.70 0.76 5.95
C ARG A 173 -15.76 1.61 6.60
N GLU A 174 -15.65 2.94 6.49
CA GLU A 174 -16.66 3.86 7.02
C GLU A 174 -18.02 3.67 6.34
N ALA A 175 -18.04 3.48 5.02
CA ALA A 175 -19.27 3.19 4.28
C ALA A 175 -19.87 1.83 4.70
N ALA A 176 -19.05 0.78 4.81
CA ALA A 176 -19.48 -0.54 5.27
C ALA A 176 -20.04 -0.51 6.69
N LEU A 177 -19.40 0.24 7.61
CA LEU A 177 -19.89 0.42 8.98
C LEU A 177 -21.22 1.17 9.03
N LYS A 178 -21.37 2.24 8.23
CA LYS A 178 -22.64 2.99 8.12
C LYS A 178 -23.76 2.10 7.59
N GLU A 179 -23.47 1.30 6.56
CA GLU A 179 -24.44 0.40 5.96
C GLU A 179 -24.81 -0.75 6.90
N ALA A 180 -23.83 -1.36 7.58
CA ALA A 180 -24.09 -2.37 8.60
C ALA A 180 -24.92 -1.80 9.76
N ALA A 181 -24.65 -0.57 10.21
CA ALA A 181 -25.45 0.10 11.24
C ALA A 181 -26.88 0.40 10.74
N ARG A 182 -27.05 0.76 9.47
CA ARG A 182 -28.37 0.96 8.85
C ARG A 182 -29.16 -0.34 8.81
N GLN A 183 -28.56 -1.42 8.32
CA GLN A 183 -29.18 -2.75 8.30
C GLN A 183 -29.52 -3.23 9.71
N HIS A 184 -28.63 -3.02 10.69
CA HIS A 184 -28.91 -3.38 12.08
C HIS A 184 -30.12 -2.61 12.64
N ARG A 185 -30.25 -1.31 12.34
CA ARG A 185 -31.41 -0.51 12.75
C ARG A 185 -32.70 -1.02 12.09
N GLU A 186 -32.66 -1.26 10.78
CA GLU A 186 -33.80 -1.80 10.02
C GLU A 186 -34.26 -3.14 10.61
N HIS A 187 -33.33 -4.05 10.93
CA HIS A 187 -33.66 -5.31 11.59
C HIS A 187 -34.20 -5.15 13.01
N LEU A 188 -33.68 -4.20 13.80
CA LEU A 188 -34.21 -3.94 15.13
C LEU A 188 -35.64 -3.38 15.07
N ASP A 189 -35.94 -2.54 14.09
CA ASP A 189 -37.27 -1.97 13.92
C ASP A 189 -38.26 -3.03 13.40
N GLN A 190 -37.84 -3.90 12.47
CA GLN A 190 -38.62 -5.10 12.07
C GLN A 190 -38.92 -6.00 13.28
N LEU A 191 -37.92 -6.29 14.12
CA LEU A 191 -38.12 -7.10 15.33
C LEU A 191 -39.10 -6.46 16.31
N LYS A 192 -39.09 -5.13 16.46
CA LYS A 192 -40.07 -4.42 17.30
C LYS A 192 -41.47 -4.52 16.72
N GLU A 193 -41.62 -4.33 15.41
CA GLU A 193 -42.91 -4.46 14.72
C GLU A 193 -43.48 -5.88 14.86
N GLU A 194 -42.65 -6.90 14.62
CA GLU A 194 -43.01 -8.32 14.82
C GLU A 194 -43.40 -8.59 16.28
N SER A 195 -42.65 -8.06 17.25
CA SER A 195 -42.95 -8.18 18.68
C SER A 195 -44.28 -7.52 19.04
N MET A 196 -44.56 -6.31 18.55
CA MET A 196 -45.84 -5.62 18.80
C MET A 196 -47.00 -6.41 18.20
N LEU A 197 -46.87 -6.91 16.97
CA LEU A 197 -47.90 -7.73 16.34
C LEU A 197 -48.14 -9.03 17.12
N ALA A 198 -47.08 -9.69 17.60
CA ALA A 198 -47.19 -10.89 18.43
C ALA A 198 -47.88 -10.58 19.76
N GLU A 199 -47.51 -9.49 20.44
CA GLU A 199 -48.16 -9.03 21.68
C GLU A 199 -49.64 -8.72 21.47
N GLU A 200 -50.02 -8.06 20.37
CA GLU A 200 -51.42 -7.81 20.04
C GLU A 200 -52.19 -9.11 19.80
N LEU A 201 -51.60 -10.07 19.10
CA LEU A 201 -52.20 -11.39 18.87
C LEU A 201 -52.39 -12.15 20.19
N TYR A 202 -51.36 -12.17 21.05
CA TYR A 202 -51.46 -12.78 22.37
C TYR A 202 -52.51 -12.10 23.24
N ARG A 203 -52.58 -10.77 23.21
CA ARG A 203 -53.58 -10.01 23.95
C ARG A 203 -54.99 -10.34 23.48
N LYS A 204 -55.24 -10.36 22.16
CA LYS A 204 -56.53 -10.77 21.58
C LYS A 204 -56.90 -12.20 21.97
N SER A 205 -55.93 -13.12 21.91
CA SER A 205 -56.12 -14.52 22.32
C SER A 205 -56.46 -14.65 23.80
N ILE A 206 -55.78 -13.91 24.69
CA ILE A 206 -56.07 -13.89 26.13
C ILE A 206 -57.46 -13.28 26.39
N GLU A 207 -57.82 -12.20 25.70
CA GLU A 207 -59.15 -11.58 25.84
C GLU A 207 -60.26 -12.52 25.37
N GLN A 208 -60.05 -13.26 24.29
CA GLN A 208 -60.98 -14.29 23.83
C GLN A 208 -61.10 -15.43 24.86
N LEU A 209 -59.98 -15.96 25.35
CA LEU A 209 -59.97 -17.01 26.35
C LEU A 209 -60.67 -16.57 27.65
N LYS A 210 -60.48 -15.31 28.07
CA LYS A 210 -61.21 -14.74 29.21
C LYS A 210 -62.72 -14.76 28.99
N LYS A 211 -63.19 -14.36 27.80
CA LYS A 211 -64.63 -14.40 27.46
C LYS A 211 -65.16 -15.84 27.48
N GLU A 212 -64.44 -16.78 26.88
CA GLU A 212 -64.79 -18.20 26.87
C GLU A 212 -64.87 -18.77 28.29
N LYS A 213 -63.91 -18.43 29.16
CA LYS A 213 -63.92 -18.87 30.56
C LYS A 213 -65.03 -18.23 31.38
N CYS A 214 -65.35 -16.95 31.16
CA CYS A 214 -66.53 -16.33 31.77
C CYS A 214 -67.82 -17.04 31.34
N GLN A 215 -67.97 -17.36 30.06
CA GLN A 215 -69.12 -18.11 29.56
C GLN A 215 -69.21 -19.52 30.15
N GLU A 216 -68.08 -20.24 30.25
CA GLU A 216 -68.04 -21.54 30.92
C GLU A 216 -68.47 -21.45 32.40
N ILE A 217 -68.00 -20.42 33.12
CA ILE A 217 -68.39 -20.17 34.52
C ILE A 217 -69.88 -19.86 34.60
N ASP A 218 -70.41 -18.98 33.75
CA ASP A 218 -71.83 -18.62 33.74
C ASP A 218 -72.72 -19.85 33.45
N ILE A 219 -72.30 -20.70 32.51
CA ILE A 219 -72.97 -21.98 32.22
C ILE A 219 -72.94 -22.87 33.47
N ALA A 220 -71.77 -23.08 34.07
CA ALA A 220 -71.63 -23.92 35.27
C ALA A 220 -72.44 -23.39 36.47
N LEU A 221 -72.49 -22.06 36.67
CA LEU A 221 -73.33 -21.42 37.67
C LEU A 221 -74.81 -21.62 37.39
N SER A 222 -75.23 -21.48 36.12
CA SER A 222 -76.64 -21.72 35.74
C SER A 222 -77.06 -23.17 35.94
N VAL A 223 -76.17 -24.13 35.66
CA VAL A 223 -76.41 -25.56 35.88
C VAL A 223 -76.53 -25.86 37.36
N THR A 224 -75.55 -25.44 38.17
CA THR A 224 -75.58 -25.63 39.63
C THR A 224 -76.77 -24.94 40.29
N GLN A 225 -77.17 -23.74 39.83
CA GLN A 225 -78.37 -23.08 40.32
C GLN A 225 -79.65 -23.86 40.00
N LYS A 226 -79.78 -24.39 38.77
CA LYS A 226 -80.92 -25.24 38.38
C LYS A 226 -80.93 -26.56 39.17
N GLU A 227 -79.77 -27.20 39.34
CA GLU A 227 -79.64 -28.42 40.14
C GLU A 227 -80.08 -28.15 41.58
N ASN A 228 -79.57 -27.09 42.22
CA ASN A 228 -79.99 -26.68 43.56
C ASN A 228 -81.49 -26.39 43.64
N GLN A 229 -82.06 -25.67 42.68
CA GLN A 229 -83.52 -25.44 42.62
C GLN A 229 -84.28 -26.76 42.54
N THR A 230 -83.89 -27.65 41.62
CA THR A 230 -84.55 -28.95 41.47
C THR A 230 -84.42 -29.82 42.71
N GLU A 231 -83.28 -29.76 43.41
CA GLU A 231 -83.05 -30.49 44.65
C GLU A 231 -83.90 -29.91 45.79
N THR A 232 -83.98 -28.58 45.91
CA THR A 232 -84.88 -27.95 46.88
C THR A 232 -86.36 -28.24 46.59
N GLU A 233 -86.77 -28.29 45.32
CA GLU A 233 -88.12 -28.68 44.92
C GLU A 233 -88.41 -30.16 45.24
N LYS A 234 -87.43 -31.05 45.03
CA LYS A 234 -87.56 -32.47 45.43
C LYS A 234 -87.70 -32.58 46.95
N GLN A 235 -86.84 -31.92 47.72
CA GLN A 235 -86.89 -31.92 49.18
C GLN A 235 -88.21 -31.33 49.69
N LEU A 236 -88.72 -30.27 49.06
CA LEU A 236 -90.02 -29.69 49.39
C LEU A 236 -91.16 -30.69 49.11
N LYS A 237 -91.18 -31.33 47.93
CA LYS A 237 -92.18 -32.35 47.60
C LYS A 237 -92.11 -33.55 48.53
N GLU A 238 -90.91 -34.02 48.88
CA GLU A 238 -90.72 -35.09 49.86
C GLU A 238 -91.28 -34.67 51.23
N ALA A 239 -90.95 -33.46 51.72
CA ALA A 239 -91.50 -32.93 52.96
C ALA A 239 -93.03 -32.78 52.93
N GLU A 240 -93.60 -32.30 51.82
CA GLU A 240 -95.05 -32.21 51.62
C GLU A 240 -95.71 -33.58 51.69
N THR A 241 -95.13 -34.60 51.04
CA THR A 241 -95.68 -35.97 51.10
C THR A 241 -95.61 -36.56 52.50
N LEU A 242 -94.53 -36.30 53.25
CA LEU A 242 -94.41 -36.73 54.64
C LEU A 242 -95.45 -36.03 55.52
N HIS A 243 -95.62 -34.71 55.37
CA HIS A 243 -96.64 -33.96 56.11
C HIS A 243 -98.06 -34.40 55.76
N LEU A 244 -98.37 -34.68 54.49
CA LEU A 244 -99.66 -35.23 54.08
C LEU A 244 -99.92 -36.60 54.73
N GLN A 245 -98.91 -37.47 54.80
CA GLN A 245 -99.02 -38.76 55.49
C GLN A 245 -99.23 -38.58 57.00
N GLU A 246 -98.57 -37.61 57.63
CA GLU A 246 -98.77 -37.29 59.04
C GLU A 246 -100.18 -36.74 59.30
N LEU A 247 -100.67 -35.82 58.46
CA LEU A 247 -102.05 -35.32 58.52
C LEU A 247 -103.06 -36.45 58.31
N GLU A 248 -102.82 -37.37 57.39
CA GLU A 248 -103.68 -38.54 57.19
C GLU A 248 -103.72 -39.42 58.45
N LYS A 249 -102.57 -39.68 59.09
CA LYS A 249 -102.54 -40.40 60.38
C LYS A 249 -103.33 -39.67 61.45
N VAL A 250 -103.13 -38.36 61.59
CA VAL A 250 -103.83 -37.54 62.60
C VAL A 250 -105.34 -37.54 62.32
N THR A 251 -105.77 -37.37 61.08
CA THR A 251 -107.20 -37.40 60.72
C THR A 251 -107.84 -38.77 60.95
N VAL A 252 -107.12 -39.88 60.74
CA VAL A 252 -107.59 -41.22 61.14
C VAL A 252 -107.74 -41.32 62.66
N THR A 253 -106.75 -40.85 63.43
CA THR A 253 -106.85 -40.86 64.91
C THR A 253 -107.97 -39.96 65.42
N LEU A 254 -108.20 -38.81 64.78
CA LEU A 254 -109.29 -37.89 65.12
C LEU A 254 -110.65 -38.54 64.86
N LYS A 255 -110.85 -39.16 63.68
CA LYS A 255 -112.09 -39.89 63.37
C LYS A 255 -112.36 -41.02 64.36
N ALA A 256 -111.32 -41.77 64.75
CA ALA A 256 -111.46 -42.82 65.76
C ALA A 256 -111.85 -42.25 67.14
N ALA A 257 -111.28 -41.10 67.54
CA ALA A 257 -111.66 -40.40 68.75
C ALA A 257 -113.09 -39.83 68.67
N GLU A 258 -113.50 -39.26 67.53
CA GLU A 258 -114.87 -38.80 67.29
C GLU A 258 -115.90 -39.93 67.36
N GLU A 259 -115.57 -41.10 66.81
CA GLU A 259 -116.40 -42.30 66.94
C GLU A 259 -116.49 -42.76 68.39
N GLN A 260 -115.38 -42.75 69.14
CA GLN A 260 -115.40 -43.02 70.57
C GLN A 260 -116.29 -42.03 71.33
N VAL A 261 -116.18 -40.73 71.04
CA VAL A 261 -117.05 -39.70 71.64
C VAL A 261 -118.51 -39.99 71.30
N LYS A 262 -118.86 -40.28 70.03
CA LYS A 262 -120.23 -40.63 69.64
C LYS A 262 -120.76 -41.83 70.42
N THR A 263 -119.98 -42.91 70.54
CA THR A 263 -120.41 -44.10 71.30
C THR A 263 -120.58 -43.82 72.79
N LEU A 264 -119.73 -42.97 73.39
CA LEU A 264 -119.87 -42.56 74.78
C LEU A 264 -121.11 -41.68 74.99
N THR A 265 -121.37 -40.74 74.08
CA THR A 265 -122.57 -39.90 74.10
C THR A 265 -123.83 -40.74 74.03
N GLN A 266 -123.87 -41.73 73.13
CA GLN A 266 -125.01 -42.62 72.97
C GLN A 266 -125.26 -43.48 74.23
N LYS A 267 -124.19 -43.99 74.87
CA LYS A 267 -124.30 -44.67 76.17
C LYS A 267 -124.79 -43.75 77.30
N LEU A 268 -124.39 -42.49 77.28
CA LEU A 268 -124.82 -41.48 78.25
C LEU A 268 -126.32 -41.17 78.08
N GLU A 269 -126.79 -41.10 76.84
CA GLU A 269 -128.19 -40.91 76.49
C GLU A 269 -129.05 -42.08 77.01
N GLU A 270 -128.66 -43.32 76.72
CA GLU A 270 -129.32 -44.53 77.26
C GLU A 270 -129.34 -44.56 78.80
N MET A 271 -128.24 -44.20 79.46
CA MET A 271 -128.17 -44.14 80.93
C MET A 271 -129.03 -43.00 81.50
N THR A 272 -129.19 -41.91 80.76
CA THR A 272 -130.04 -40.78 81.16
C THR A 272 -131.51 -41.14 81.02
N ASP A 273 -131.92 -41.76 79.91
CA ASP A 273 -133.27 -42.28 79.72
C ASP A 273 -133.63 -43.31 80.78
N TRP A 274 -132.69 -44.21 81.12
CA TRP A 274 -132.89 -45.21 82.17
C TRP A 274 -133.09 -44.55 83.55
N LYS A 275 -132.28 -43.53 83.85
CA LYS A 275 -132.42 -42.73 85.07
C LYS A 275 -133.77 -42.01 85.12
N ASP A 276 -134.20 -41.38 84.04
CA ASP A 276 -135.46 -40.63 83.99
C ASP A 276 -136.67 -41.57 84.12
N SER A 277 -136.62 -42.75 83.48
CA SER A 277 -137.64 -43.79 83.65
C SER A 277 -137.75 -44.25 85.11
N LEU A 278 -136.62 -44.51 85.78
CA LEU A 278 -136.59 -44.82 87.21
C LEU A 278 -137.13 -43.69 88.08
N GLU A 279 -136.82 -42.44 87.75
CA GLU A 279 -137.33 -41.27 88.48
C GLU A 279 -138.86 -41.19 88.35
N THR A 280 -139.42 -41.48 87.16
CA THR A 280 -140.88 -41.54 86.96
C THR A 280 -141.55 -42.68 87.74
N GLU A 281 -140.93 -43.86 87.81
CA GLU A 281 -141.44 -44.98 88.60
C GLU A 281 -141.44 -44.65 90.10
N ILE A 282 -140.36 -44.05 90.62
CA ILE A 282 -140.26 -43.60 92.01
C ILE A 282 -141.33 -42.53 92.32
N GLN A 283 -141.56 -41.60 91.40
CA GLN A 283 -142.63 -40.59 91.53
C GLN A 283 -144.02 -41.25 91.58
N ALA A 284 -144.26 -42.25 90.74
CA ALA A 284 -145.52 -43.00 90.72
C ALA A 284 -145.72 -43.82 92.01
N THR A 285 -144.68 -44.47 92.53
CA THR A 285 -144.75 -45.18 93.81
C THR A 285 -144.98 -44.20 94.96
N ARG A 286 -144.33 -43.04 94.97
CA ARG A 286 -144.57 -41.97 95.95
C ARG A 286 -146.04 -41.55 95.97
N GLN A 287 -146.64 -41.31 94.79
CA GLN A 287 -148.06 -40.97 94.69
C GLN A 287 -148.97 -42.10 95.18
N ALA A 288 -148.62 -43.37 94.92
CA ALA A 288 -149.38 -44.53 95.39
C ALA A 288 -149.32 -44.66 96.92
N PHE A 289 -148.14 -44.47 97.53
CA PHE A 289 -147.99 -44.45 98.99
C PHE A 289 -148.78 -43.29 99.62
N GLN A 290 -148.73 -42.09 99.03
CA GLN A 290 -149.51 -40.97 99.55
C GLN A 290 -151.02 -41.27 99.50
N LYS A 291 -151.53 -41.81 98.38
CA LYS A 291 -152.93 -42.24 98.27
C LYS A 291 -153.31 -43.31 99.30
N TYR A 292 -152.42 -44.26 99.59
CA TYR A 292 -152.66 -45.29 100.60
C TYR A 292 -152.69 -44.72 102.02
N ILE A 293 -151.74 -43.84 102.36
CA ILE A 293 -151.69 -43.19 103.67
C ILE A 293 -152.95 -42.34 103.89
N ASP A 294 -153.34 -41.54 102.89
CA ASP A 294 -154.52 -40.68 102.98
C ASP A 294 -155.82 -41.49 103.14
N ALA A 295 -155.92 -42.66 102.51
CA ALA A 295 -157.07 -43.55 102.63
C ALA A 295 -157.16 -44.27 103.98
N THR A 296 -156.01 -44.61 104.59
CA THR A 296 -155.96 -45.46 105.79
C THR A 296 -155.96 -44.64 107.08
N PHE A 297 -155.41 -43.42 107.04
CA PHE A 297 -155.25 -42.56 108.21
C PHE A 297 -155.66 -41.11 107.89
N PRO A 298 -156.97 -40.80 107.82
CA PRO A 298 -157.47 -39.48 107.44
C PRO A 298 -157.14 -38.35 108.44
N ASN A 299 -156.56 -38.69 109.60
CA ASN A 299 -156.16 -37.73 110.63
C ASN A 299 -154.68 -37.31 110.53
N LEU A 300 -153.93 -37.78 109.54
CA LEU A 300 -152.54 -37.39 109.28
C LEU A 300 -152.48 -36.20 108.30
N SER A 301 -151.53 -35.29 108.50
CA SER A 301 -151.28 -34.15 107.60
C SER A 301 -150.75 -34.64 106.23
N PRO A 302 -151.15 -34.01 105.10
CA PRO A 302 -150.65 -34.36 103.76
C PRO A 302 -149.12 -34.30 103.66
N GLY A 303 -148.51 -35.19 102.86
CA GLY A 303 -147.05 -35.20 102.61
C GLY A 303 -146.25 -36.24 103.41
N GLN A 304 -146.90 -37.17 104.10
CA GLN A 304 -146.23 -38.23 104.86
C GLN A 304 -145.44 -39.21 103.97
N ALA A 305 -145.81 -39.39 102.70
CA ALA A 305 -145.06 -40.24 101.75
C ALA A 305 -143.66 -39.67 101.42
N ASP A 306 -143.45 -38.35 101.61
CA ASP A 306 -142.17 -37.69 101.33
C ASP A 306 -141.08 -38.05 102.37
N PHE A 307 -141.47 -38.50 103.56
CA PHE A 307 -140.54 -38.97 104.59
C PHE A 307 -140.01 -40.39 104.29
N ILE A 308 -140.83 -41.23 103.64
CA ILE A 308 -140.47 -42.62 103.28
C ILE A 308 -139.67 -42.65 101.96
N LEU A 309 -140.01 -41.77 101.01
CA LEU A 309 -139.31 -41.63 99.72
C LEU A 309 -138.85 -40.17 99.51
N PRO A 310 -137.66 -39.78 99.99
CA PRO A 310 -137.11 -38.42 99.82
C PRO A 310 -136.87 -38.06 98.35
N PHE A 311 -136.97 -36.77 98.02
CA PHE A 311 -136.60 -36.26 96.68
C PHE A 311 -135.10 -36.44 96.43
N ARG A 312 -134.74 -37.02 95.28
CA ARG A 312 -133.35 -36.98 94.81
C ARG A 312 -133.06 -35.60 94.22
N LYS A 313 -131.84 -35.09 94.46
CA LYS A 313 -131.39 -33.81 93.88
C LYS A 313 -131.23 -34.00 92.37
N ALA A 314 -131.99 -33.24 91.57
CA ALA A 314 -131.76 -33.15 90.13
C ALA A 314 -130.35 -32.61 89.87
N PHE A 315 -129.59 -33.34 89.05
CA PHE A 315 -128.23 -32.97 88.64
C PHE A 315 -128.35 -31.92 87.53
N GLN A 316 -127.96 -30.67 87.78
CA GLN A 316 -127.79 -29.66 86.75
C GLN A 316 -126.35 -29.75 86.24
N GLN A 317 -126.16 -30.17 84.99
CA GLN A 317 -124.87 -30.04 84.30
C GLN A 317 -124.56 -28.55 84.12
N LYS A 318 -123.38 -28.12 84.58
CA LYS A 318 -122.81 -26.82 84.27
C LYS A 318 -122.09 -26.94 82.93
N ASP A 319 -122.69 -26.41 81.88
CA ASP A 319 -121.97 -26.13 80.64
C ASP A 319 -121.01 -24.96 80.88
N THR A 320 -119.73 -25.15 80.56
CA THR A 320 -118.72 -24.08 80.44
C THR A 320 -117.90 -24.34 79.17
N PRO A 321 -117.33 -23.30 78.55
CA PRO A 321 -117.65 -22.92 77.19
C PRO A 321 -116.47 -23.17 76.22
N VAL A 322 -116.82 -23.18 74.94
CA VAL A 322 -115.92 -23.18 73.79
C VAL A 322 -114.97 -21.98 73.86
N GLU A 323 -113.66 -22.24 74.01
CA GLU A 323 -112.65 -21.22 73.70
C GLU A 323 -112.42 -21.18 72.20
N ALA A 324 -112.50 -19.96 71.68
CA ALA A 324 -112.38 -19.60 70.29
C ALA A 324 -110.93 -19.70 69.80
N GLU A 325 -110.80 -20.20 68.57
CA GLU A 325 -109.59 -20.13 67.76
C GLU A 325 -109.24 -18.66 67.46
N ASP A 326 -108.07 -18.22 67.90
CA ASP A 326 -107.44 -17.02 67.35
C ASP A 326 -106.55 -17.43 66.17
N SER A 327 -107.01 -17.00 65.01
CA SER A 327 -106.31 -16.94 63.74
C SER A 327 -105.71 -15.54 63.61
N ASP A 328 -104.43 -15.44 63.25
CA ASP A 328 -103.90 -14.55 62.19
C ASP A 328 -102.35 -14.48 62.26
N LYS A 329 -101.68 -14.90 61.17
CA LYS A 329 -101.02 -14.06 60.13
C LYS A 329 -99.73 -13.39 60.66
N GLU A 330 -98.56 -13.51 60.03
CA GLU A 330 -98.19 -13.81 58.64
C GLU A 330 -96.77 -14.37 58.59
#